data_AF-A0A1F6W465-F1
#
_entry.id   AF-A0A1F6W465-F1
#
_cell.length_a   1.000
_cell.length_b   1.000
_cell.length_c   1.000
_cell.angle_alpha   90.00
_cell.angle_beta   90.00
_cell.angle_gamma   90.00
#
_symmetry.space_group_name_H-M   'P 1'
#
loop_
_entity.id
_entity.type
_entity.pdbx_description
1 polymer ?
#
loop_
_entity_poly.entity_id
_entity_poly.type
_entity_poly.pdbx_seq_one_letter_code
_entity_poly.pdbx_strand_id
1 'polypeptide(L)'
;MSSPHNKISIDLRNQTLERVKTSGKSIAEISQEHGIGKTTIYEWLRESTGEVPSRDLIKLEKENRELKQIIGEITVQLGIAQKKW
;
A
#
# COMPACT_ATOMS: atom_id res chain seq x y z
N MET A 1 14.85 -32.01 3.39
CA MET A 1 13.52 -32.15 4.00
C MET A 1 12.72 -30.93 3.60
N SER A 2 11.97 -31.02 2.50
CA SER A 2 11.25 -29.88 1.92
C SER A 2 9.87 -29.80 2.57
N SER A 3 9.61 -28.71 3.30
CA SER A 3 8.32 -28.50 3.96
C SER A 3 7.21 -28.41 2.91
N PRO A 4 6.07 -29.09 3.09
CA PRO A 4 4.97 -29.00 2.13
C PRO A 4 4.41 -27.58 2.18
N HIS A 5 4.52 -26.86 1.06
CA HIS A 5 3.83 -25.58 0.87
C HIS A 5 2.33 -25.82 0.89
N ASN A 6 1.72 -25.73 2.06
CA ASN A 6 0.28 -25.83 2.22
C ASN A 6 -0.32 -24.56 1.63
N LYS A 7 -0.81 -24.65 0.39
CA LYS A 7 -1.37 -23.53 -0.35
C LYS A 7 -2.72 -23.19 0.28
N ILE A 8 -2.71 -22.23 1.19
CA ILE A 8 -3.92 -21.75 1.86
C ILE A 8 -4.86 -21.16 0.78
N SER A 9 -6.13 -21.57 0.79
CA SER A 9 -7.12 -21.02 -0.14
C SER A 9 -7.27 -19.51 0.06
N ILE A 10 -7.46 -18.78 -1.04
CA ILE A 10 -7.70 -17.35 -1.03
C ILE A 10 -8.94 -16.96 -0.22
N ASP A 11 -9.96 -17.83 -0.23
CA ASP A 11 -11.19 -17.65 0.56
C ASP A 11 -10.90 -17.67 2.07
N LEU A 12 -10.05 -18.61 2.52
CA LEU A 12 -9.67 -18.71 3.93
C LEU A 12 -8.83 -17.51 4.36
N ARG A 13 -7.91 -17.04 3.50
CA ARG A 13 -7.15 -15.81 3.72
C ARG A 13 -8.09 -14.62 3.91
N ASN A 14 -9.04 -14.42 3.00
CA ASN A 14 -9.97 -13.30 3.05
C ASN A 14 -10.87 -13.36 4.28
N GLN A 15 -11.42 -14.54 4.60
CA GLN A 15 -12.21 -14.75 5.81
C GLN A 15 -11.41 -14.41 7.08
N THR A 16 -10.15 -14.83 7.15
CA THR A 16 -9.27 -14.53 8.29
C THR A 16 -9.03 -13.03 8.43
N LEU A 17 -8.74 -12.32 7.33
CA LEU A 17 -8.53 -10.87 7.33
C LEU A 17 -9.79 -10.09 7.74
N GLU A 18 -10.96 -10.49 7.25
CA GLU A 18 -12.24 -9.89 7.65
C GLU A 18 -12.49 -10.08 9.14
N ARG A 19 -12.18 -11.27 9.67
CA ARG A 19 -12.34 -11.57 11.10
C ARG A 19 -11.40 -10.73 11.96
N VAL A 20 -10.16 -10.52 11.53
CA VAL A 20 -9.22 -9.62 12.22
C VAL A 20 -9.75 -8.20 12.29
N LYS A 21 -10.40 -7.69 11.24
CA LYS A 21 -10.93 -6.33 11.20
C LYS A 21 -12.23 -6.16 11.99
N THR A 22 -13.09 -7.17 12.03
CA THR A 22 -14.48 -7.04 12.52
C THR A 22 -14.74 -7.64 13.89
N SER A 23 -14.00 -8.68 14.30
CA SER A 23 -14.38 -9.49 15.47
C SER A 23 -13.94 -8.91 16.82
N GLY A 24 -13.02 -7.93 16.84
CA GLY A 24 -12.42 -7.40 18.07
C GLY A 24 -11.53 -8.40 18.82
N LYS A 25 -11.35 -9.63 18.30
CA LYS A 25 -10.45 -10.65 18.88
C LYS A 25 -9.00 -10.35 18.56
N SER A 26 -8.09 -10.81 19.42
CA SER A 26 -6.66 -10.68 19.17
C SER A 26 -6.20 -11.58 18.02
N ILE A 27 -5.15 -11.15 17.33
CA ILE A 27 -4.51 -11.94 16.26
C ILE A 27 -4.05 -13.32 16.78
N ALA A 28 -3.74 -13.44 18.08
CA ALA A 28 -3.37 -14.71 18.70
C ALA A 28 -4.54 -15.71 18.75
N GLU A 29 -5.74 -15.25 19.11
CA GLU A 29 -6.94 -16.09 19.14
C GLU A 29 -7.34 -16.52 17.73
N ILE A 30 -7.32 -15.59 16.78
CA ILE A 30 -7.65 -15.87 15.37
C ILE A 30 -6.65 -16.85 14.75
N SER A 31 -5.36 -16.71 15.10
CA SER A 31 -4.32 -17.65 14.70
C SER A 31 -4.59 -19.08 15.19
N GLN A 32 -5.04 -19.23 16.42
CA GLN A 32 -5.40 -20.53 16.99
C GLN A 32 -6.68 -21.10 16.37
N GLU A 33 -7.72 -20.28 16.19
CA GLU A 33 -9.01 -20.69 15.61
C GLU A 33 -8.88 -21.21 14.18
N HIS A 34 -8.04 -20.57 13.37
CA HIS A 34 -7.88 -20.91 11.96
C HIS A 34 -6.66 -21.78 11.66
N GLY A 35 -5.81 -22.08 12.66
CA GLY A 35 -4.60 -22.87 12.48
C GLY A 35 -3.53 -22.17 11.60
N ILE A 36 -3.57 -20.84 11.53
CA ILE A 36 -2.69 -20.03 10.68
C ILE A 36 -1.66 -19.35 11.58
N GLY A 37 -0.38 -19.39 11.20
CA GLY A 37 0.66 -18.72 11.97
C GLY A 37 0.41 -17.21 12.08
N LYS A 38 0.61 -16.63 13.28
CA LYS A 38 0.50 -15.18 13.52
C LYS A 38 1.28 -14.35 12.49
N THR A 39 2.50 -14.78 12.16
CA THR A 39 3.36 -14.13 11.16
C THR A 39 2.68 -14.03 9.80
N THR A 40 2.03 -15.09 9.34
CA THR A 40 1.30 -15.14 8.07
C THR A 40 0.11 -14.16 8.06
N ILE A 41 -0.59 -14.04 9.18
CA ILE A 41 -1.69 -13.07 9.33
C ILE A 41 -1.15 -11.63 9.24
N TYR A 42 -0.01 -11.33 9.89
CA TYR A 42 0.64 -10.02 9.79
C TYR A 42 1.12 -9.71 8.36
N GLU A 43 1.68 -10.69 7.66
CA GLU A 43 2.09 -10.54 6.25
C GLU A 43 0.89 -10.22 5.36
N TRP A 44 -0.22 -10.96 5.50
CA TRP A 44 -1.43 -10.70 4.73
C TRP A 44 -2.07 -9.36 5.06
N LEU A 45 -2.03 -8.92 6.32
CA LEU A 45 -2.48 -7.59 6.71
C LEU A 45 -1.66 -6.53 5.98
N ARG A 46 -0.34 -6.63 6.05
CA ARG A 46 0.60 -5.72 5.38
C ARG A 46 0.37 -5.65 3.87
N GLU A 47 0.11 -6.80 3.23
CA GLU A 47 -0.24 -6.87 1.80
C GLU A 47 -1.63 -6.28 1.51
N SER A 48 -2.61 -6.52 2.39
CA SER A 48 -4.00 -6.04 2.22
C SER A 48 -4.17 -4.55 2.44
N THR A 49 -3.24 -3.91 3.17
CA THR A 49 -3.25 -2.46 3.37
C THR A 49 -2.85 -1.69 2.12
N GLY A 50 -2.40 -2.37 1.05
CA GLY A 50 -2.25 -1.80 -0.28
C GLY A 50 -1.47 -0.48 -0.29
N GLU A 51 -0.17 -0.56 -0.60
CA GLU A 51 0.70 0.60 -0.81
C GLU A 51 1.33 1.18 0.47
N VAL A 52 2.43 0.54 0.90
CA VAL A 52 3.58 1.39 1.22
C VAL A 52 4.12 1.82 -0.14
N PRO A 53 3.97 3.09 -0.55
CA PRO A 53 4.46 3.53 -1.85
C PRO A 53 5.95 3.21 -1.91
N SER A 54 6.36 2.57 -3.01
CA SER A 54 7.77 2.24 -3.19
C SER A 54 8.58 3.52 -3.11
N ARG A 55 9.81 3.45 -2.57
CA ARG A 55 10.68 4.63 -2.45
C ARG A 55 10.83 5.35 -3.80
N ASP A 56 10.79 4.59 -4.89
CA ASP A 56 10.90 5.11 -6.24
C ASP A 56 9.61 5.83 -6.68
N LEU A 57 8.42 5.33 -6.34
CA LEU A 57 7.17 6.06 -6.56
C LEU A 57 7.14 7.39 -5.79
N ILE A 58 7.54 7.39 -4.52
CA ILE A 58 7.57 8.61 -3.70
C ILE A 58 8.50 9.67 -4.32
N LYS A 59 9.69 9.25 -4.78
CA LYS A 59 10.63 10.14 -5.47
C LYS A 59 10.05 10.66 -6.77
N LEU A 60 9.48 9.78 -7.59
CA LEU A 60 8.91 10.13 -8.88
C LEU A 60 7.76 11.13 -8.75
N GLU A 61 6.89 10.95 -7.75
CA GLU A 61 5.83 11.91 -7.45
C GLU A 61 6.37 13.27 -7.00
N LYS A 62 7.45 13.28 -6.21
CA LYS A 62 8.10 14.52 -5.78
C LYS A 62 8.69 15.27 -6.99
N GLU A 63 9.45 14.57 -7.83
CA GLU A 63 10.03 15.15 -9.06
C GLU A 63 8.94 15.68 -9.99
N ASN A 64 7.83 14.95 -10.15
CA ASN A 64 6.69 15.40 -10.96
C ASN A 64 6.04 16.68 -10.40
N ARG A 65 5.89 16.78 -9.06
CA ARG A 65 5.37 18.00 -8.41
C ARG A 65 6.28 19.19 -8.67
N GLU A 66 7.60 19.02 -8.53
CA GLU A 66 8.59 20.08 -8.77
C GLU A 66 8.58 20.54 -10.23
N LEU A 67 8.53 19.60 -11.18
CA LEU A 67 8.46 19.92 -12.60
C LEU A 67 7.19 20.71 -12.96
N LYS A 68 6.04 20.29 -12.43
CA LYS A 68 4.76 21.02 -12.65
C LYS A 68 4.81 22.43 -12.10
N GLN A 69 5.47 22.64 -10.96
CA GLN A 69 5.65 23.96 -10.38
C GLN A 69 6.52 24.85 -11.28
N ILE A 70 7.66 24.35 -11.74
CA ILE A 70 8.56 25.09 -12.64
C ILE A 70 7.82 25.47 -13.94
N ILE A 71 7.05 24.53 -14.52
CA ILE A 71 6.25 24.81 -15.72
C ILE A 71 5.22 25.91 -15.45
N GLY A 72 4.55 25.88 -14.29
CA GLY A 72 3.59 26.91 -13.89
C GLY A 72 4.25 28.29 -13.80
N GLU A 73 5.41 28.38 -13.14
CA GLU A 73 6.18 29.62 -12.99
C GLU A 73 6.61 30.19 -14.35
N ILE A 74 7.14 29.35 -15.25
CA ILE A 74 7.54 29.76 -16.61
C ILE A 74 6.33 30.23 -17.41
N THR A 75 5.20 29.52 -17.33
CA THR A 75 3.98 29.87 -18.06
C THR A 75 3.46 31.25 -17.64
N VAL A 76 3.49 31.55 -16.34
CA VAL A 76 3.13 32.88 -15.82
C VAL A 76 4.08 33.95 -16.35
N GLN A 77 5.40 33.71 -16.30
CA GLN A 77 6.39 34.66 -16.82
C GLN A 77 6.20 34.95 -18.32
N LEU A 78 5.94 33.92 -19.12
CA LEU A 78 5.66 34.07 -20.55
C LEU A 78 4.38 34.89 -20.80
N GLY A 79 3.31 34.63 -20.06
CA GLY A 79 2.07 35.40 -20.17
C GLY A 79 2.25 36.88 -19.78
N ILE A 80 3.05 37.16 -18.75
CA ILE A 80 3.40 38.54 -18.36
C ILE A 80 4.26 39.21 -19.44
N ALA A 81 5.24 38.50 -19.99
CA ALA A 81 6.12 39.02 -21.03
C ALA A 81 5.33 39.38 -22.31
N GLN A 82 4.35 38.55 -22.70
CA GLN A 82 3.48 38.81 -23.85
C GLN A 82 2.55 40.01 -23.67
N LYS A 83 2.13 40.34 -22.43
CA LYS A 83 1.26 41.49 -22.15
C LYS A 83 1.99 42.83 -22.06
N LYS A 84 3.33 42.84 -22.00
CA LYS A 84 4.15 44.06 -21.91
C LYS A 84 4.47 44.70 -23.26
N TRP A 85 3.88 44.21 -24.35
CA TRP A 85 4.01 44.76 -25.70
C TRP A 85 2.66 45.21 -26.23
#